data_AF-A0A5E7NMR3-F1
#
_entry.id   AF-A0A5E7NMR3-F1
#
_cell.length_a   1.000
_cell.length_b   1.000
_cell.length_c   1.000
_cell.angle_alpha   90.00
_cell.angle_beta   90.00
_cell.angle_gamma   90.00
#
_symmetry.space_group_name_H-M   'P 1'
#
loop_
_entity.id
_entity.type
_entity.pdbx_description
1 polymer ?
#
loop_
_entity_poly.entity_id
_entity_poly.type
_entity_poly.pdbx_seq_one_letter_code
_entity_poly.pdbx_strand_id
1 'polypeptide(L)'
;MGQLASAHPFLDGNGRTILLIYMELCFRTRFAVDWSKTSKDDYLNALSDEIRNPFKGHLDSYLKPFVIDISNRDEWPGMIGGIKGLDGLDNIERSPSSEHRAIGHAAVETLIRTQ
;
A
#
# COMPACT_ATOMS: atom_id res chain seq x y z
N MET A 1 -3.28 9.13 6.81
CA MET A 1 -2.00 8.44 6.54
C MET A 1 -0.84 8.92 7.41
N GLY A 2 -0.47 10.21 7.38
CA GLY A 2 0.70 10.72 8.12
C GLY A 2 0.75 10.38 9.62
N GLN A 3 -0.38 10.48 10.33
CA GLN A 3 -0.44 10.16 11.77
C GLN A 3 -0.15 8.68 12.09
N LEU A 4 -0.65 7.75 11.25
CA LEU A 4 -0.37 6.32 11.42
C LEU A 4 1.11 6.01 11.12
N ALA A 5 1.68 6.67 10.13
CA ALA A 5 3.10 6.52 9.79
C ALA A 5 4.02 7.06 10.89
N SER A 6 3.64 8.18 11.52
CA SER A 6 4.36 8.77 12.66
C SER A 6 4.36 7.86 13.89
N ALA A 7 3.23 7.21 14.19
CA ALA A 7 3.09 6.35 15.37
C ALA A 7 3.98 5.09 15.36
N HIS A 8 4.38 4.62 14.17
CA HIS A 8 5.27 3.47 13.96
C HIS A 8 5.03 2.27 14.92
N PRO A 9 3.79 1.73 15.00
CA PRO A 9 3.38 0.87 16.10
C PRO A 9 3.94 -0.56 16.07
N PHE A 10 4.54 -1.00 14.96
CA PHE A 10 5.08 -2.36 14.80
C PHE A 10 6.62 -2.36 14.77
N LEU A 11 7.24 -3.50 15.10
CA LEU A 11 8.69 -3.68 15.05
C LEU A 11 9.25 -3.66 13.61
N ASP A 12 8.50 -4.22 12.66
CA ASP A 12 8.75 -4.12 11.22
C ASP A 12 7.40 -4.09 10.47
N GLY A 13 7.42 -3.65 9.21
CA GLY A 13 6.27 -3.74 8.31
C GLY A 13 5.28 -2.60 8.43
N ASN A 14 5.59 -1.53 9.18
CA ASN A 14 4.73 -0.35 9.32
C ASN A 14 4.24 0.19 7.97
N GLY A 15 5.14 0.36 6.99
CA GLY A 15 4.78 0.85 5.66
C GLY A 15 3.76 -0.05 4.95
N ARG A 16 3.98 -1.38 4.96
CA ARG A 16 3.08 -2.37 4.33
C ARG A 16 1.71 -2.37 5.00
N THR A 17 1.69 -2.45 6.33
CA THR A 17 0.44 -2.51 7.10
C THR A 17 -0.39 -1.23 6.93
N ILE A 18 0.25 -0.06 6.99
CA ILE A 18 -0.44 1.23 6.83
C ILE A 18 -1.00 1.37 5.41
N LEU A 19 -0.25 0.92 4.40
CA LEU A 19 -0.70 0.96 3.01
C LEU A 19 -1.91 0.06 2.79
N LEU A 20 -1.91 -1.16 3.33
CA LEU A 20 -3.06 -2.07 3.27
C LEU A 20 -4.31 -1.49 3.95
N ILE A 21 -4.14 -0.93 5.14
CA ILE A 21 -5.24 -0.26 5.86
C ILE A 21 -5.83 0.87 5.00
N TYR A 22 -4.98 1.69 4.40
CA TYR A 22 -5.43 2.79 3.56
C TYR A 22 -6.16 2.33 2.32
N MET A 23 -5.64 1.33 1.62
CA MET A 23 -6.30 0.79 0.43
C MET A 23 -7.71 0.25 0.76
N GLU A 24 -7.87 -0.43 1.90
CA GLU A 24 -9.18 -0.86 2.37
C GLU A 24 -10.11 0.33 2.67
N LEU A 25 -9.60 1.40 3.30
CA LEU A 25 -10.40 2.61 3.56
C LEU A 25 -10.83 3.30 2.26
N CYS A 26 -9.91 3.48 1.31
CA CYS A 26 -10.20 4.08 -0.01
C CYS A 26 -11.30 3.32 -0.75
N PHE A 27 -11.21 1.99 -0.77
CA PHE A 27 -12.20 1.14 -1.43
C PHE A 27 -13.59 1.24 -0.79
N ARG A 28 -13.68 1.30 0.54
CA ARG A 28 -14.96 1.53 1.23
C ARG A 28 -15.57 2.89 0.84
N THR A 29 -14.75 3.84 0.46
CA THR A 29 -15.15 5.14 -0.10
C THR A 29 -15.22 5.17 -1.64
N ARG A 30 -15.15 4.02 -2.31
CA ARG A 30 -15.30 3.82 -3.77
C ARG A 30 -14.20 4.45 -4.64
N PHE A 31 -13.00 4.65 -4.10
CA PHE A 31 -11.83 5.04 -4.90
C PHE A 31 -10.60 4.19 -4.59
N ALA A 32 -9.61 4.25 -5.46
CA ALA A 32 -8.29 3.66 -5.26
C ALA A 32 -7.21 4.64 -5.72
N VAL A 33 -5.95 4.35 -5.37
CA VAL A 33 -4.78 5.02 -5.92
C VAL A 33 -4.16 4.07 -6.95
N ASP A 34 -3.92 4.56 -8.16
CA ASP A 34 -3.17 3.85 -9.19
C ASP A 34 -1.67 3.89 -8.85
N TRP A 35 -1.26 2.99 -7.97
CA TRP A 35 0.11 2.90 -7.48
C TRP A 35 1.13 2.61 -8.60
N SER A 36 0.70 2.04 -9.72
CA SER A 36 1.57 1.80 -10.89
C SER A 36 2.11 3.09 -11.51
N LYS A 37 1.45 4.22 -11.27
CA LYS A 37 1.84 5.56 -11.73
C LYS A 37 2.56 6.38 -10.66
N THR A 38 2.77 5.81 -9.47
CA THR A 38 3.51 6.44 -8.37
C THR A 38 4.97 6.00 -8.38
N SER A 39 5.82 6.73 -7.64
CA SER A 39 7.19 6.31 -7.37
C SER A 39 7.39 6.19 -5.86
N LYS A 40 8.21 5.22 -5.44
CA LYS A 40 8.50 5.01 -4.02
C LYS A 40 9.14 6.24 -3.39
N ASP A 41 10.08 6.88 -4.07
CA ASP A 41 10.81 8.03 -3.54
C ASP A 41 9.89 9.26 -3.42
N ASP A 42 9.07 9.57 -4.43
CA ASP A 42 8.16 10.70 -4.37
C ASP A 42 7.07 10.50 -3.30
N TYR A 43 6.55 9.28 -3.17
CA TYR A 43 5.63 8.92 -2.11
C TYR A 43 6.25 9.11 -0.72
N LEU A 44 7.46 8.60 -0.50
CA LEU A 44 8.16 8.73 0.79
C LEU A 44 8.50 10.18 1.12
N ASN A 45 8.87 10.99 0.11
CA ASN A 45 9.10 12.42 0.28
C ASN A 45 7.81 13.13 0.69
N ALA A 46 6.70 12.92 -0.03
CA ALA A 46 5.41 13.52 0.30
C ALA A 46 4.88 13.08 1.67
N LEU A 47 5.05 11.81 2.03
CA LEU A 47 4.70 11.29 3.36
C LEU A 47 5.57 11.93 4.46
N SER A 48 6.87 12.08 4.21
CA SER A 48 7.80 12.72 5.15
C SER A 48 7.45 14.20 5.35
N ASP A 49 7.04 14.90 4.30
CA ASP A 49 6.56 16.28 4.39
C ASP A 49 5.28 16.39 5.20
N GLU A 50 4.33 15.47 5.01
CA GLU A 50 3.09 15.41 5.79
C GLU A 50 3.34 15.11 7.28
N ILE A 51 4.33 14.26 7.60
CA ILE A 51 4.72 13.98 8.99
C ILE A 51 5.38 15.22 9.62
N ARG A 52 6.27 15.90 8.88
CA ARG A 52 6.97 17.11 9.35
C ARG A 52 6.03 18.30 9.52
N ASN A 53 5.07 18.46 8.61
CA ASN A 53 4.11 19.55 8.60
C ASN A 53 2.68 19.00 8.48
N PRO A 54 2.11 18.47 9.57
CA PRO A 54 0.78 17.86 9.52
C PRO A 54 -0.31 18.82 9.06
N PHE A 55 -1.34 18.27 8.40
CA PHE A 55 -2.54 18.99 7.96
C PHE A 55 -2.28 20.05 6.87
N LYS A 56 -1.14 19.98 6.19
CA LYS A 56 -0.83 20.81 5.02
C LYS A 56 -1.22 20.14 3.70
N GLY A 57 -1.61 18.86 3.73
CA GLY A 57 -2.09 18.15 2.54
C GLY A 57 -0.98 17.84 1.56
N HIS A 58 0.25 17.66 2.03
CA HIS A 58 1.42 17.32 1.19
C HIS A 58 1.19 15.99 0.49
N LEU A 59 0.78 14.98 1.27
CA LEU A 59 0.51 13.64 0.74
C LEU A 59 -0.76 13.61 -0.12
N ASP A 60 -1.81 14.34 0.27
CA ASP A 60 -3.05 14.42 -0.50
C ASP A 60 -2.81 15.06 -1.87
N SER A 61 -2.03 16.13 -1.92
CA SER A 61 -1.66 16.81 -3.17
C SER A 61 -0.85 15.90 -4.09
N TYR A 62 0.05 15.10 -3.53
CA TYR A 62 0.82 14.10 -4.28
C TYR A 62 -0.06 12.98 -4.85
N LEU A 63 -0.98 12.43 -4.05
CA LEU A 63 -1.78 11.27 -4.45
C LEU A 63 -2.97 11.62 -5.35
N LYS A 64 -3.51 12.84 -5.26
CA LYS A 64 -4.70 13.28 -5.99
C LYS A 64 -4.70 12.99 -7.50
N PRO A 65 -3.60 13.18 -8.26
CA PRO A 65 -3.57 12.88 -9.69
C PRO A 65 -3.70 11.39 -10.02
N PHE A 66 -3.46 10.50 -9.05
CA PHE A 66 -3.47 9.05 -9.22
C PHE A 66 -4.75 8.40 -8.68
N VAL A 67 -5.70 9.20 -8.18
CA VAL A 67 -6.98 8.69 -7.70
C VAL A 67 -7.82 8.21 -8.88
N ILE A 68 -8.31 6.98 -8.79
CA ILE A 68 -9.19 6.35 -9.77
C ILE A 68 -10.43 5.81 -9.06
N ASP A 69 -11.54 5.69 -9.79
CA ASP A 69 -12.72 5.00 -9.29
C ASP A 69 -12.45 3.50 -9.20
N ILE A 70 -13.03 2.86 -8.19
CA ILE A 70 -12.97 1.40 -8.04
C ILE A 70 -14.35 0.86 -7.67
N SER A 71 -14.74 -0.22 -8.34
CA SER A 71 -16.05 -0.85 -8.13
C SER A 71 -15.95 -2.31 -7.70
N ASN A 72 -14.85 -3.00 -7.99
CA ASN A 72 -14.64 -4.40 -7.65
C ASN A 72 -13.28 -4.64 -6.94
N ARG A 73 -13.28 -5.55 -5.95
CA ARG A 73 -12.07 -6.02 -5.25
C ARG A 73 -11.17 -6.89 -6.14
N ASP A 74 -11.71 -7.53 -7.18
CA ASP A 74 -10.91 -8.35 -8.10
C ASP A 74 -9.82 -7.55 -8.83
N GLU A 75 -9.93 -6.22 -8.85
CA GLU A 75 -8.97 -5.30 -9.44
C GLU A 75 -7.74 -5.05 -8.52
N TRP A 76 -7.84 -5.43 -7.24
CA TRP A 76 -6.81 -5.16 -6.23
C TRP A 76 -5.49 -5.87 -6.42
N PRO A 77 -5.42 -7.17 -6.76
CA PRO A 77 -4.14 -7.87 -6.90
C PRO A 77 -3.22 -7.20 -7.94
N GLY A 78 -3.79 -6.67 -9.02
CA GLY A 78 -3.05 -5.90 -10.02
C GLY A 78 -2.56 -4.54 -9.50
N MET A 79 -3.39 -3.83 -8.72
CA MET A 79 -3.02 -2.53 -8.14
C MET A 79 -2.00 -2.63 -7.00
N ILE A 80 -2.11 -3.67 -6.16
CA ILE A 80 -1.21 -3.95 -5.03
C ILE A 80 0.12 -4.53 -5.54
N GLY A 81 0.05 -5.48 -6.49
CA GLY A 81 1.24 -6.11 -7.08
C GLY A 81 2.09 -5.16 -7.92
N GLY A 82 1.56 -3.98 -8.27
CA GLY A 82 2.29 -2.94 -8.99
C GLY A 82 3.19 -2.05 -8.12
N ILE A 83 3.15 -2.18 -6.79
CA ILE A 83 3.88 -1.29 -5.90
C ILE A 83 5.35 -1.74 -5.77
N LYS A 84 6.17 -1.43 -6.77
CA LYS A 84 7.61 -1.74 -6.76
C LYS A 84 8.26 -1.24 -5.47
N GLY A 85 8.70 -2.19 -4.65
CA GLY A 85 9.44 -1.95 -3.40
C GLY A 85 8.64 -1.52 -2.18
N LEU A 86 7.31 -1.61 -2.24
CA LEU A 86 6.44 -1.68 -1.04
C LEU A 86 5.61 -2.99 -1.02
N ASP A 87 5.68 -3.80 -2.08
CA ASP A 87 5.16 -5.17 -2.18
C ASP A 87 5.86 -6.17 -1.24
N GLY A 88 7.02 -5.79 -0.68
CA GLY A 88 7.82 -6.63 0.19
C GLY A 88 8.61 -7.72 -0.52
N LEU A 89 8.63 -7.71 -1.87
CA LEU A 89 9.32 -8.71 -2.68
C LEU A 89 10.81 -8.39 -2.86
N ASP A 90 11.22 -7.12 -2.72
CA ASP A 90 12.61 -6.67 -2.80
C ASP A 90 13.54 -7.34 -1.77
N ASN A 91 13.01 -7.80 -0.63
CA ASN A 91 13.82 -8.47 0.41
C ASN A 91 13.92 -10.00 0.21
N ILE A 92 13.17 -10.58 -0.72
CA ILE A 92 13.09 -12.04 -0.91
C ILE A 92 14.19 -12.57 -1.85
N GLU A 93 14.82 -11.71 -2.66
CA GLU A 93 15.94 -12.12 -3.53
C GLU A 93 17.19 -12.59 -2.75
N ARG A 94 17.24 -12.41 -1.42
CA ARG A 94 18.36 -12.88 -0.58
C ARG A 94 18.13 -14.21 0.16
N SER A 95 17.01 -14.91 0.00
CA SER A 95 16.84 -16.23 0.64
C SER A 95 16.26 -17.28 -0.30
N PRO A 96 16.97 -18.40 -0.58
CA PRO A 96 16.45 -19.47 -1.42
C PRO A 96 15.56 -20.39 -0.58
N SER A 97 14.24 -20.19 -0.61
CA SER A 97 13.31 -21.30 -0.34
C SER A 97 11.97 -21.06 -1.05
N SER A 98 11.70 -21.90 -2.04
CA SER A 98 10.57 -21.87 -2.95
C SER A 98 9.20 -22.20 -2.32
N GLU A 99 9.13 -22.44 -1.01
CA GLU A 99 7.89 -22.83 -0.32
C GLU A 99 7.06 -21.63 0.16
N HIS A 100 7.65 -20.45 0.38
CA HIS A 100 6.93 -19.26 0.85
C HIS A 100 6.02 -18.62 -0.22
N ARG A 101 6.22 -18.96 -1.50
CA ARG A 101 5.45 -18.39 -2.62
C ARG A 101 3.97 -18.80 -2.63
N ALA A 102 3.63 -19.93 -1.99
CA ALA A 102 2.26 -20.44 -1.92
C ALA A 102 1.41 -19.76 -0.83
N ILE A 103 2.04 -19.33 0.27
CA ILE A 103 1.33 -18.86 1.46
C ILE A 103 0.75 -17.45 1.26
N GLY A 104 1.49 -16.55 0.62
CA GLY A 104 1.03 -15.19 0.35
C GLY A 104 -0.16 -15.15 -0.62
N HIS A 105 -0.12 -15.96 -1.68
CA HIS A 105 -1.22 -16.08 -2.64
C HIS A 105 -2.46 -16.70 -1.97
N ALA A 106 -2.27 -17.74 -1.14
CA ALA A 106 -3.36 -18.39 -0.42
C ALA A 106 -4.02 -17.47 0.62
N ALA A 107 -3.27 -16.58 1.29
CA ALA A 107 -3.82 -15.64 2.27
C ALA A 107 -4.72 -14.58 1.59
N VAL A 108 -4.30 -14.07 0.43
CA VAL A 108 -5.10 -13.13 -0.37
C VAL A 108 -6.34 -13.82 -0.94
N GLU A 109 -6.20 -15.04 -1.49
CA GLU A 109 -7.35 -15.81 -2.00
C GLU A 109 -8.36 -16.21 -0.92
N THR A 110 -7.90 -16.54 0.29
CA THR A 110 -8.79 -16.89 1.41
C THR A 110 -9.58 -15.67 1.89
N LEU A 111 -8.93 -14.50 1.95
CA LEU A 111 -9.60 -13.26 2.33
C LEU A 111 -10.68 -12.83 1.32
N ILE A 112 -10.47 -13.13 0.04
CA ILE A 112 -11.42 -12.84 -1.05
C ILE A 112 -12.63 -13.79 -1.03
N ARG A 113 -12.45 -15.07 -0.66
CA ARG A 113 -13.50 -16.10 -0.73
C ARG A 113 -14.46 -16.15 0.47
N THR A 114 -14.21 -15.40 1.54
CA THR A 114 -15.03 -15.44 2.77
C THR A 114 -16.00 -14.25 2.93
N GLN A 115 -16.26 -13.50 1.86
CA GLN A 115 -17.24 -12.41 1.77
C GLN A 115 -18.17 -12.67 0.58
#